data_AF-A0A957C628-F1
#
_entry.id   AF-A0A957C628-F1
#
_cell.length_a   1.000
_cell.length_b   1.000
_cell.length_c   1.000
_cell.angle_alpha   90.00
_cell.angle_beta   90.00
_cell.angle_gamma   90.00
#
_symmetry.space_group_name_H-M   'P 1'
#
loop_
_entity.id
_entity.type
_entity.pdbx_description
1 polymer ?
#
loop_
_entity_poly.entity_id
_entity_poly.type
_entity_poly.pdbx_seq_one_letter_code
_entity_poly.pdbx_strand_id
1 'polypeptide(L)' 'MARGRKITLYLVEGIPSGIIKAQMGNWVGMVTKSPRTKLDDLATDQSVKRPGIYVLTGPDP' A
#
# COMPACT_ATOMS: atom_id res chain seq x y z
N MET A 1 -0.41 20.50 -18.81
CA MET A 1 -1.39 20.13 -17.76
C MET A 1 -1.15 18.68 -17.37
N ALA A 2 -1.08 18.35 -16.07
CA ALA A 2 -0.86 16.97 -15.64
C ALA A 2 -2.13 16.15 -15.89
N ARG A 3 -2.03 15.06 -16.67
CA ARG A 3 -3.14 14.14 -16.93
C ARG A 3 -3.46 13.37 -15.65
N GLY A 4 -4.74 13.33 -15.26
CA GLY A 4 -5.19 12.51 -14.14
C GLY A 4 -4.86 11.02 -14.35
N ARG A 5 -4.53 10.32 -13.27
CA ARG A 5 -4.27 8.86 -13.28
C ARG A 5 -5.37 8.16 -12.49
N LYS A 6 -5.88 7.04 -13.01
CA LYS A 6 -6.80 6.17 -12.27
C LYS A 6 -6.00 5.38 -11.24
N ILE A 7 -6.40 5.49 -9.98
CA ILE A 7 -5.88 4.68 -8.88
C ILE A 7 -7.06 3.88 -8.32
N THR A 8 -6.88 2.58 -8.18
CA THR A 8 -7.85 1.70 -7.54
C THR A 8 -7.31 1.30 -6.18
N LEU A 9 -8.09 1.58 -5.13
CA LEU A 9 -7.77 1.21 -3.75
C LEU A 9 -8.56 -0.03 -3.36
N TYR A 10 -7.88 -0.95 -2.70
CA TYR A 10 -8.43 -2.17 -2.13
C TYR A 10 -8.20 -2.09 -0.62
N LEU A 11 -9.28 -1.96 0.14
CA LEU A 11 -9.25 -2.01 1.60
C LEU A 11 -9.25 -3.48 2.00
N VAL A 12 -8.12 -3.98 2.51
CA VAL A 12 -7.95 -5.43 2.79
C VAL A 12 -9.01 -5.93 3.78
N GLU A 13 -9.36 -5.09 4.76
CA GLU A 13 -10.33 -5.40 5.81
C GLU A 13 -11.65 -4.62 5.64
N GLY A 14 -11.82 -3.90 4.52
CA GLY A 14 -12.96 -2.99 4.33
C GLY A 14 -12.90 -1.68 5.15
N ILE A 15 -11.83 -1.45 5.93
CA ILE A 15 -11.68 -0.30 6.81
C ILE A 15 -10.66 0.70 6.22
N PRO A 16 -10.98 2.00 6.09
CA PRO A 16 -10.05 3.01 5.53
C PRO A 16 -8.77 3.25 6.33
N SER A 17 -8.76 2.94 7.62
CA SER A 17 -7.59 3.06 8.50
C SER A 17 -6.71 1.79 8.54
N GLY A 18 -7.16 0.70 7.93
CA GLY A 18 -6.45 -0.58 7.91
C GLY A 18 -5.38 -0.67 6.82
N ILE A 19 -5.06 -1.91 6.44
CA ILE A 19 -4.14 -2.15 5.32
C ILE A 19 -4.84 -1.81 4.01
N ILE A 20 -4.19 -1.01 3.17
CA ILE A 20 -4.69 -0.60 1.86
C ILE A 20 -3.71 -1.07 0.80
N LYS A 21 -4.22 -1.76 -0.21
CA LYS A 21 -3.50 -2.02 -1.45
C LYS A 21 -3.96 -1.06 -2.53
N ALA A 22 -3.04 -0.58 -3.36
CA ALA A 22 -3.33 0.37 -4.42
C ALA A 22 -2.69 -0.09 -5.73
N GLN A 23 -3.46 0.01 -6.81
CA GLN A 23 -2.99 -0.20 -8.17
C GLN A 23 -3.24 1.05 -9.00
N MET A 24 -2.32 1.36 -9.91
CA MET A 24 -2.49 2.43 -10.87
C MET A 24 -2.80 1.85 -12.25
N GLY A 25 -3.74 2.48 -12.97
CA GLY A 25 -4.08 2.05 -14.34
C GLY A 25 -2.89 2.11 -15.28
N ASN A 26 -2.70 1.05 -16.07
CA ASN A 26 -1.58 0.86 -17.01
C ASN A 26 -0.19 0.72 -16.36
N TRP A 27 -0.12 0.39 -15.07
CA TRP A 27 1.12 0.04 -14.38
C TRP A 27 1.03 -1.36 -13.79
N VAL A 28 2.08 -2.16 -14.01
CA VAL A 28 2.22 -3.50 -13.44
C VAL A 28 2.96 -3.36 -12.12
N GLY A 29 2.20 -3.04 -11.07
CA GLY A 29 2.72 -2.95 -9.73
C GLY A 29 1.62 -2.79 -8.69
N MET A 30 1.97 -3.12 -7.46
CA MET A 30 1.09 -3.03 -6.30
C MET A 30 1.78 -2.20 -5.24
N VAL A 31 1.07 -1.21 -4.71
CA VAL A 31 1.51 -0.45 -3.53
C VAL A 31 0.72 -0.97 -2.35
N THR A 32 1.39 -1.21 -1.22
CA THR A 32 0.72 -1.56 0.03
C THR A 32 1.06 -0.53 1.09
N LYS A 33 0.04 0.05 1.71
CA LYS A 33 0.14 0.95 2.86
C LYS A 33 -0.43 0.22 4.07
N SER A 34 0.32 0.20 5.16
CA SER A 34 -0.15 -0.28 6.45
C SER A 34 0.16 0.74 7.55
N PRO A 35 -0.73 0.96 8.53
CA PRO A 35 -0.37 1.68 9.75
C PRO A 35 0.65 0.88 10.56
N ARG A 36 1.45 1.56 11.38
CA ARG A 36 2.48 0.92 12.22
C ARG A 36 1.92 -0.18 13.14
N THR A 37 0.69 -0.02 13.61
CA THR A 37 0.01 -0.99 14.48
C THR A 37 -0.35 -2.31 13.78
N LYS A 38 -0.35 -2.35 12.44
CA LYS A 38 -0.66 -3.56 11.64
C LYS A 38 0.55 -4.05 10.83
N LEU A 39 1.76 -3.74 11.31
CA LEU A 39 2.99 -4.24 10.67
C LEU A 39 3.12 -5.76 10.77
N ASP A 40 2.74 -6.34 11.91
CA ASP A 40 2.80 -7.79 12.10
C ASP A 40 1.85 -8.51 11.15
N ASP A 41 0.62 -8.02 11.02
CA ASP A 41 -0.36 -8.51 10.03
C ASP A 41 0.20 -8.39 8.61
N LEU A 42 0.78 -7.23 8.27
CA LEU A 42 1.39 -7.01 6.96
C LEU A 42 2.55 -7.97 6.69
N ALA A 43 3.37 -8.29 7.70
CA ALA A 43 4.52 -9.18 7.57
C ALA A 43 4.12 -10.62 7.20
N THR A 44 2.87 -11.02 7.47
CA THR A 44 2.33 -12.32 7.03
C THR A 44 2.07 -12.36 5.52
N ASP A 45 1.88 -11.21 4.87
CA ASP A 45 1.55 -11.10 3.45
C ASP A 45 2.75 -11.47 2.56
N GLN A 46 2.58 -12.46 1.68
CA GLN A 46 3.64 -12.88 0.76
C GLN A 46 4.01 -11.79 -0.26
N SER A 47 3.11 -10.85 -0.56
CA SER A 47 3.37 -9.78 -1.52
C SER A 47 4.43 -8.78 -1.04
N VAL A 48 4.58 -8.57 0.28
CA VAL A 48 5.62 -7.69 0.84
C VAL A 48 6.98 -8.38 1.01
N LYS A 49 7.02 -9.71 0.86
CA LYS A 49 8.27 -10.50 0.88
C LYS A 49 9.00 -10.50 -0.46
N ARG A 50 8.39 -9.92 -1.49
CA ARG A 50 8.99 -9.76 -2.82
C ARG A 50 9.92 -8.55 -2.83
N PRO A 51 10.94 -8.51 -3.71
CA PRO A 51 11.77 -7.33 -3.89
C PRO A 51 10.90 -6.10 -4.18
N GLY A 52 11.21 -4.99 -3.52
CA GLY A 52 10.43 -3.77 -3.61
C GLY A 52 11.08 -2.62 -2.86
N ILE A 53 10.38 -1.49 -2.83
CA ILE A 53 10.81 -0.30 -2.12
C ILE A 53 9.92 -0.16 -0.88
N TYR A 54 10.55 -0.06 0.28
CA TYR A 54 9.88 0.27 1.53
C TYR A 54 10.12 1.74 1.86
N VAL A 55 9.06 2.46 2.22
CA VAL A 55 9.14 3.86 2.63
C VAL A 55 8.41 3.99 3.96
N LEU A 56 9.12 4.42 4.98
CA LEU A 56 8.56 4.84 6.26
C LEU A 56 8.30 6.34 6.20
N THR A 57 7.08 6.76 6.54
CA THR A 57 6.64 8.16 6.47
C THR A 57 5.91 8.55 7.74
N GLY A 58 6.22 9.72 8.29
CA GLY A 58 5.59 10.26 9.49
C GLY A 58 6.32 11.52 9.97
N PRO A 59 5.77 12.24 10.97
CA PRO A 59 6.42 13.41 11.56
C PRO A 59 7.75 13.06 12.28
N ASP A 60 7.93 11.79 12.68
CA ASP A 60 9.17 11.23 13.20
C ASP A 60 9.40 9.84 12.56
N PRO A 61 10.08 9.78 11.40
CA PRO A 61 10.27 8.57 10.61
C PRO A 61 11.44 7.70 11.07
#